data_AF-A0A9D7FSQ2-F1
#
_entry.id   AF-A0A9D7FSQ2-F1
#
_cell.length_a   1.000
_cell.length_b   1.000
_cell.length_c   1.000
_cell.angle_alpha   90.00
_cell.angle_beta   90.00
_cell.angle_gamma   90.00
#
_symmetry.space_group_name_H-M   'P 1'
#
loop_
_entity.id
_entity.type
_entity.pdbx_description
1 polymer ?
#
loop_
_entity_poly.entity_id
_entity_poly.type
_entity_poly.pdbx_seq_one_letter_code
_entity_poly.pdbx_strand_id
1 'polypeptide(L)'
;MDSTFRKEPTAKGFPAHLLILSLVFSAVIVAFGLWFYQAQKAAILHRTENELSTVSNLKADEITAWFRERLADAKVLSDNRYLTARAIRYLRNPRTEDGKSILARMDGLIEHYKYHEVLLVSETGEICLRSEHGPRQLNPQTRDAIKGASRPGAGIGGSVCG
;
A
#
# COMPACT_ATOMS: atom_id res chain seq x y z
N MET A 1 -12.89 -16.96 -87.91
CA MET A 1 -11.54 -16.46 -88.22
C MET A 1 -11.14 -15.43 -87.17
N ASP A 2 -10.47 -15.95 -86.16
CA ASP A 2 -9.56 -15.39 -85.16
C ASP A 2 -9.68 -13.93 -84.73
N SER A 3 -10.42 -13.75 -83.63
CA SER A 3 -10.20 -12.70 -82.64
C SER A 3 -8.82 -12.89 -82.01
N THR A 4 -7.83 -12.17 -82.55
CA THR A 4 -6.47 -12.12 -81.99
C THR A 4 -6.50 -11.46 -80.62
N PHE A 5 -6.30 -12.30 -79.60
CA PHE A 5 -6.09 -11.92 -78.21
C PHE A 5 -4.91 -10.94 -78.12
N ARG A 6 -5.22 -9.65 -77.92
CA ARG A 6 -4.24 -8.62 -77.64
C ARG A 6 -3.63 -8.92 -76.27
N LYS A 7 -2.38 -9.39 -76.24
CA LYS A 7 -1.60 -9.48 -75.00
C LYS A 7 -1.27 -8.06 -74.55
N GLU A 8 -1.84 -7.65 -73.42
CA GLU A 8 -1.44 -6.44 -72.70
C GLU A 8 0.08 -6.44 -72.46
N PRO A 9 0.78 -5.31 -72.67
CA PRO A 9 2.21 -5.24 -72.40
C PRO A 9 2.44 -5.47 -70.92
N THR A 10 3.15 -6.55 -70.61
CA THR A 10 3.64 -6.87 -69.27
C THR A 10 4.36 -5.64 -68.69
N ALA A 11 3.81 -5.09 -67.61
CA ALA A 11 4.42 -4.02 -66.84
C ALA A 11 5.91 -4.36 -66.63
N LYS A 12 6.81 -3.51 -67.11
CA LYS A 12 8.25 -3.63 -66.83
C LYS A 12 8.38 -3.69 -65.30
N GLY A 13 8.74 -4.86 -64.79
CA GLY A 13 8.94 -5.07 -63.36
C GLY A 13 9.91 -4.00 -62.87
N PHE A 14 9.51 -3.28 -61.83
CA PHE A 14 10.40 -2.34 -61.14
C PHE A 14 11.75 -3.02 -60.94
N PRO A 15 12.88 -2.36 -61.28
CA PRO A 15 14.16 -3.01 -61.23
C PRO A 15 14.45 -3.44 -59.78
N ALA A 16 14.73 -4.73 -59.60
CA ALA A 16 14.82 -5.35 -58.28
C ALA A 16 15.80 -4.64 -57.34
N HIS A 17 16.87 -4.04 -57.88
CA HIS A 17 17.83 -3.27 -57.10
C HIS A 17 17.24 -2.00 -56.46
N LEU A 18 16.31 -1.31 -57.13
CA LEU A 18 15.63 -0.13 -56.55
C LEU A 18 14.65 -0.55 -55.44
N LEU A 19 13.98 -1.69 -55.61
CA LEU A 19 13.12 -2.26 -54.57
C LEU A 19 13.94 -2.70 -53.36
N ILE A 20 15.08 -3.35 -53.57
CA ILE A 20 16.01 -3.75 -52.49
C ILE A 20 16.55 -2.51 -51.78
N LEU A 21 16.99 -1.48 -52.52
CA LEU A 21 17.50 -0.23 -51.94
C LEU A 21 16.44 0.47 -51.08
N SER A 22 15.21 0.57 -51.59
CA SER A 22 14.07 1.16 -50.86
C SER A 22 13.74 0.36 -49.59
N LEU A 23 13.77 -0.97 -49.67
CA LEU A 23 13.52 -1.84 -48.53
C LEU A 23 14.61 -1.69 -47.45
N VAL A 24 15.88 -1.66 -47.85
CA VAL A 24 17.02 -1.45 -46.94
C VAL A 24 16.93 -0.08 -46.28
N PHE A 25 16.64 0.97 -47.04
CA PHE A 25 16.49 2.33 -46.51
C PHE A 25 15.34 2.42 -45.49
N SER A 26 14.20 1.80 -45.80
CA SER A 26 13.05 1.71 -44.89
C SER A 26 13.39 0.94 -43.62
N ALA A 27 14.13 -0.18 -43.73
CA ALA A 27 14.57 -0.97 -42.60
C ALA A 27 15.53 -0.19 -41.68
N VAL A 28 16.43 0.61 -42.24
CA VAL A 28 17.33 1.49 -41.48
C VAL A 28 16.55 2.55 -40.71
N ILE A 29 15.55 3.19 -41.33
CA ILE A 29 14.70 4.18 -40.65
C ILE A 29 13.94 3.54 -39.48
N VAL A 30 13.37 2.36 -39.69
CA VAL A 30 12.65 1.63 -38.63
C VAL A 30 13.61 1.22 -37.50
N ALA A 31 14.78 0.69 -37.83
CA ALA A 31 15.79 0.31 -36.84
C ALA A 31 16.26 1.52 -36.01
N PHE A 32 16.52 2.66 -36.68
CA PHE A 32 16.90 3.90 -36.00
C PHE A 32 15.77 4.44 -35.13
N GLY A 33 14.52 4.38 -35.62
CA GLY A 33 13.34 4.75 -34.86
C GLY A 33 13.13 3.87 -33.62
N LEU A 34 13.31 2.55 -33.74
CA LEU A 34 13.24 1.62 -32.62
C LEU A 34 14.37 1.85 -31.62
N TRP A 35 15.60 2.06 -32.08
CA TRP A 35 16.75 2.34 -31.21
C TRP A 35 16.56 3.66 -30.45
N PHE A 36 16.12 4.71 -31.14
CA PHE A 36 15.82 6.02 -30.56
C PHE A 36 14.64 5.95 -29.59
N TYR A 37 13.59 5.18 -29.91
CA TYR A 37 12.45 4.96 -29.03
C TYR A 37 12.82 4.17 -27.77
N GLN A 38 13.72 3.18 -27.88
CA GLN A 38 14.24 2.44 -26.73
C GLN A 38 15.15 3.33 -25.86
N ALA A 39 15.96 4.20 -26.46
CA ALA A 39 16.75 5.20 -25.75
C ALA A 39 15.87 6.25 -25.05
N GLN A 40 14.75 6.65 -25.69
CA GLN A 40 13.77 7.54 -25.08
C GLN A 40 12.98 6.86 -23.95
N LYS A 41 12.64 5.57 -24.07
CA LYS A 41 11.97 4.82 -23.00
C LYS A 41 12.79 4.82 -21.71
N ALA A 42 14.10 4.62 -21.79
CA ALA A 42 14.98 4.70 -20.62
C ALA A 42 15.01 6.11 -20.00
N ALA A 43 15.03 7.16 -20.83
CA ALA A 43 15.02 8.55 -20.37
C ALA A 43 13.65 8.99 -19.81
N ILE A 44 12.54 8.48 -20.36
CA ILE A 44 11.17 8.74 -19.90
C ILE A 44 10.89 7.97 -18.62
N LEU A 45 11.34 6.71 -18.47
CA LEU A 45 11.25 5.98 -17.20
C LEU A 45 12.03 6.70 -16.10
N HIS A 46 13.26 7.16 -16.40
CA HIS A 46 14.12 7.85 -15.43
C HIS A 46 13.61 9.26 -15.06
N ARG A 47 12.92 9.97 -15.98
CA ARG A 47 12.24 11.24 -15.67
C ARG A 47 10.96 11.02 -14.88
N THR A 48 10.19 10.00 -15.22
CA THR A 48 8.99 9.63 -14.46
C THR A 48 9.37 9.15 -13.07
N GLU A 49 10.45 8.37 -12.91
CA GLU A 49 11.02 7.98 -11.61
C GLU A 49 11.55 9.19 -10.83
N ASN A 50 12.18 10.18 -11.46
CA ASN A 50 12.64 11.39 -10.74
C ASN A 50 11.48 12.30 -10.31
N GLU A 51 10.47 12.47 -11.15
CA GLU A 51 9.31 13.30 -10.83
C GLU A 51 8.38 12.60 -9.81
N LEU A 52 8.12 11.30 -9.98
CA LEU A 52 7.41 10.50 -8.97
C LEU A 52 8.24 10.30 -7.71
N SER A 53 9.57 10.13 -7.75
CA SER A 53 10.37 10.01 -6.52
C SER A 53 10.49 11.32 -5.77
N THR A 54 10.52 12.47 -6.43
CA THR A 54 10.55 13.76 -5.72
C THR A 54 9.23 14.02 -5.00
N VAL A 55 8.08 13.73 -5.65
CA VAL A 55 6.75 13.83 -5.01
C VAL A 55 6.50 12.69 -4.01
N SER A 56 6.94 11.47 -4.32
CA SER A 56 6.82 10.27 -3.47
C SER A 56 7.70 10.37 -2.24
N ASN A 57 8.93 10.89 -2.33
CA ASN A 57 9.79 11.09 -1.17
C ASN A 57 9.24 12.20 -0.27
N LEU A 58 8.79 13.32 -0.86
CA LEU A 58 8.15 14.38 -0.07
C LEU A 58 6.89 13.86 0.66
N LYS A 59 6.03 13.08 -0.04
CA LYS A 59 4.83 12.48 0.57
C LYS A 59 5.16 11.34 1.54
N ALA A 60 6.18 10.55 1.28
CA ALA A 60 6.63 9.48 2.16
C ALA A 60 7.24 10.06 3.45
N ASP A 61 7.96 11.17 3.36
CA ASP A 61 8.49 11.88 4.53
C ASP A 61 7.36 12.47 5.38
N GLU A 62 6.36 13.09 4.76
CA GLU A 62 5.16 13.58 5.45
C GLU A 62 4.41 12.44 6.17
N ILE A 63 4.17 11.32 5.48
CA ILE A 63 3.49 10.14 6.05
C ILE A 63 4.33 9.49 7.15
N THR A 64 5.65 9.40 6.96
CA THR A 64 6.56 8.81 7.94
C THR A 64 6.67 9.68 9.20
N ALA A 65 6.71 11.00 9.04
CA ALA A 65 6.69 11.94 10.15
C ALA A 65 5.38 11.83 10.94
N TRP A 66 4.23 11.83 10.24
CA TRP A 66 2.92 11.63 10.86
C TRP A 66 2.80 10.27 11.57
N PHE A 67 3.29 9.19 10.95
CA PHE A 67 3.28 7.86 11.56
C PHE A 67 4.19 7.79 12.80
N ARG A 68 5.35 8.45 12.76
CA ARG A 68 6.26 8.55 13.90
C ARG A 68 5.65 9.32 15.06
N GLU A 69 4.94 10.41 14.77
CA GLU A 69 4.17 11.17 15.76
C GLU A 69 3.11 10.29 16.42
N ARG A 70 2.30 9.58 15.61
CA ARG A 70 1.30 8.63 16.13
C ARG A 70 1.90 7.48 16.95
N LEU A 71 3.06 6.97 16.56
CA LEU A 71 3.77 5.95 17.32
C LEU A 71 4.32 6.50 18.64
N ALA A 72 4.80 7.75 18.65
CA ALA A 72 5.24 8.42 19.86
C ALA A 72 4.06 8.65 20.83
N ASP A 73 2.90 9.07 20.33
CA ASP A 73 1.69 9.22 21.15
C ASP A 73 1.23 7.89 21.75
N ALA A 74 1.24 6.83 20.95
CA ALA A 74 0.94 5.48 21.43
C ALA A 74 1.91 5.03 22.53
N LYS A 75 3.20 5.37 22.40
CA LYS A 75 4.21 5.08 23.41
C LYS A 75 3.99 5.85 24.71
N VAL A 76 3.67 7.15 24.63
CA VAL A 76 3.32 7.96 25.81
C VAL A 76 2.10 7.40 26.53
N LEU A 77 1.11 6.93 25.77
CA LEU A 77 -0.08 6.31 26.33
C LEU A 77 0.25 4.96 27.01
N SER A 78 1.11 4.13 26.41
CA SER A 78 1.54 2.86 26.99
C SER A 78 2.46 3.01 28.20
N ASP A 79 3.27 4.07 28.24
CA ASP A 79 4.16 4.40 29.35
C ASP A 79 3.40 4.97 30.56
N ASN A 80 2.12 5.35 30.37
CA ASN A 80 1.25 5.74 31.46
C ASN A 80 0.91 4.52 32.34
N ARG A 81 1.74 4.30 33.36
CA ARG A 81 1.62 3.18 34.31
C ARG A 81 0.25 3.05 34.95
N TYR A 82 -0.47 4.17 35.16
CA TYR A 82 -1.81 4.14 35.71
C TYR A 82 -2.78 3.48 34.74
N LEU A 83 -2.75 3.84 33.45
CA LEU A 83 -3.63 3.22 32.44
C LEU A 83 -3.29 1.77 32.18
N THR A 84 -2.00 1.47 32.06
CA THR A 84 -1.51 0.11 31.83
C THR A 84 -1.89 -0.82 32.98
N ALA A 85 -1.76 -0.38 34.24
CA ALA A 85 -2.17 -1.18 35.40
C ALA A 85 -3.69 -1.48 35.41
N ARG A 86 -4.51 -0.52 34.97
CA ARG A 86 -5.97 -0.68 34.90
C ARG A 86 -6.40 -1.58 33.76
N ALA A 87 -5.78 -1.43 32.58
CA ALA A 87 -5.99 -2.32 31.45
C ALA A 87 -5.62 -3.76 31.82
N ILE A 88 -4.46 -3.98 32.45
CA ILE A 88 -4.05 -5.32 32.92
C ILE A 88 -5.04 -5.88 33.95
N ARG A 89 -5.54 -5.05 34.89
CA ARG A 89 -6.50 -5.50 35.90
C ARG A 89 -7.86 -5.85 35.29
N TYR A 90 -8.33 -5.04 34.35
CA TYR A 90 -9.55 -5.33 33.59
C TYR A 90 -9.42 -6.62 32.78
N LEU A 91 -8.29 -6.79 32.09
CA LEU A 91 -7.98 -8.03 31.36
C LEU A 91 -8.03 -9.25 32.32
N ARG A 92 -7.39 -9.18 33.49
CA ARG A 92 -7.46 -10.30 34.44
C ARG A 92 -8.84 -10.55 35.04
N ASN A 93 -9.69 -9.52 35.16
CA ASN A 93 -11.04 -9.65 35.71
C ASN A 93 -12.01 -8.63 35.06
N PRO A 94 -12.74 -9.05 34.01
CA PRO A 94 -13.65 -8.19 33.25
C PRO A 94 -14.85 -7.65 34.04
N ARG A 95 -15.11 -8.17 35.24
CA ARG A 95 -16.23 -7.72 36.12
C ARG A 95 -15.91 -6.46 36.94
N THR A 96 -14.75 -5.85 36.72
CA THR A 96 -14.32 -4.66 37.45
C THR A 96 -14.91 -3.38 36.86
N GLU A 97 -15.19 -2.38 37.70
CA GLU A 97 -15.61 -1.02 37.26
C GLU A 97 -14.55 -0.31 36.40
N ASP A 98 -13.35 -0.89 36.26
CA ASP A 98 -12.30 -0.37 35.39
C ASP A 98 -12.74 -0.30 33.92
N GLY A 99 -13.61 -1.20 33.45
CA GLY A 99 -14.10 -1.18 32.06
C GLY A 99 -14.74 0.15 31.67
N LYS A 100 -15.69 0.66 32.47
CA LYS A 100 -16.38 1.94 32.20
C LYS A 100 -15.42 3.12 32.13
N SER A 101 -14.44 3.13 33.02
CA SER A 101 -13.47 4.22 33.09
C SER A 101 -12.38 4.15 32.02
N ILE A 102 -12.09 2.95 31.48
CA ILE A 102 -11.25 2.77 30.30
C ILE A 102 -12.01 3.31 29.09
N LEU A 103 -13.29 2.96 28.94
CA LEU A 103 -14.16 3.49 27.89
C LEU A 103 -14.25 5.03 27.93
N ALA A 104 -14.55 5.62 29.09
CA ALA A 104 -14.61 7.08 29.23
C ALA A 104 -13.29 7.78 28.83
N ARG A 105 -12.15 7.09 28.99
CA ARG A 105 -10.86 7.62 28.55
C ARG A 105 -10.59 7.41 27.06
N MET A 106 -11.07 6.30 26.49
CA MET A 106 -11.07 6.08 25.05
C MET A 106 -11.88 7.17 24.34
N ASP A 107 -13.02 7.55 24.90
CA ASP A 107 -13.86 8.62 24.36
C ASP A 107 -13.12 9.97 24.36
N GLY A 108 -12.43 10.30 25.47
CA GLY A 108 -11.58 11.51 25.51
C GLY A 108 -10.42 11.50 24.49
N LEU A 109 -9.90 10.34 24.09
CA LEU A 109 -8.91 10.23 23.01
C LEU A 109 -9.54 10.53 21.65
N ILE A 110 -10.77 10.07 21.41
CA ILE A 110 -11.50 10.35 20.18
C ILE A 110 -11.82 11.83 20.07
N GLU A 111 -12.39 12.41 21.14
CA GLU A 111 -12.84 13.80 21.18
C GLU A 111 -11.68 14.80 21.07
N HIS A 112 -10.57 14.55 21.75
CA HIS A 112 -9.49 15.55 21.88
C HIS A 112 -8.29 15.28 20.96
N TYR A 113 -8.03 14.03 20.58
CA TYR A 113 -6.83 13.65 19.82
C TYR A 113 -7.12 13.18 18.40
N LYS A 114 -8.38 13.31 17.95
CA LYS A 114 -8.85 12.95 16.60
C LYS A 114 -8.57 11.49 16.24
N TYR A 115 -8.50 10.61 17.23
CA TYR A 115 -8.50 9.17 16.97
C TYR A 115 -9.87 8.78 16.42
N HIS A 116 -9.90 7.98 15.36
CA HIS A 116 -11.17 7.49 14.82
C HIS A 116 -11.76 6.42 15.74
N GLU A 117 -10.90 5.54 16.25
CA GLU A 117 -11.28 4.38 17.05
C GLU A 117 -10.17 4.05 18.05
N VAL A 118 -10.55 3.54 19.22
CA VAL A 118 -9.61 3.00 20.20
C VAL A 118 -10.11 1.62 20.64
N LEU A 119 -9.21 0.65 20.66
CA LEU A 119 -9.51 -0.74 20.98
C LEU A 119 -8.58 -1.23 22.09
N LEU A 120 -9.12 -2.00 23.04
CA LEU A 120 -8.35 -2.81 23.97
C LEU A 120 -8.43 -4.26 23.49
N VAL A 121 -7.29 -4.81 23.11
CA VAL A 121 -7.18 -6.16 22.53
C VAL A 121 -6.38 -7.08 23.45
N SER A 122 -6.77 -8.35 23.50
CA SER A 122 -5.99 -9.39 24.16
C SER A 122 -4.74 -9.74 23.34
N GLU A 123 -3.81 -10.47 23.95
CA GLU A 123 -2.61 -10.98 23.27
C GLU A 123 -2.93 -11.93 22.10
N THR A 124 -4.13 -12.54 22.08
CA THR A 124 -4.60 -13.41 21.01
C THR A 124 -5.27 -12.65 19.86
N GLY A 125 -5.44 -11.33 20.00
CA GLY A 125 -6.13 -10.47 19.03
C GLY A 125 -7.65 -10.52 19.14
N GLU A 126 -8.18 -10.81 20.34
CA GLU A 126 -9.60 -10.67 20.67
C GLU A 126 -9.88 -9.24 21.13
N ILE A 127 -11.01 -8.64 20.74
CA ILE A 127 -11.39 -7.29 21.18
C ILE A 127 -12.09 -7.41 22.54
N CYS A 128 -11.46 -6.87 23.60
CA CYS A 128 -12.04 -6.86 24.94
C CYS A 128 -12.90 -5.62 25.21
N LEU A 129 -12.44 -4.44 24.76
CA LEU A 129 -13.21 -3.21 24.79
C LEU A 129 -13.04 -2.47 23.47
N ARG A 130 -14.09 -1.78 23.05
CA ARG A 130 -14.06 -0.88 21.90
C ARG A 130 -14.76 0.42 22.25
N SER A 131 -14.25 1.52 21.71
CA SER A 131 -14.98 2.78 21.66
C SER A 131 -16.30 2.62 20.90
N GLU A 132 -17.22 3.57 21.08
CA GLU A 132 -18.56 3.53 20.47
C GLU A 132 -18.52 3.25 18.95
N HIS A 133 -17.60 3.90 18.25
CA HIS A 133 -17.42 3.78 16.80
C HIS A 133 -16.47 2.65 16.37
N GLY A 134 -15.93 1.85 17.30
CA GLY A 134 -14.95 0.81 16.98
C GLY A 134 -15.54 -0.41 16.27
N PRO A 135 -14.76 -1.15 15.47
CA PRO A 135 -15.20 -2.32 14.74
C PRO A 135 -15.60 -3.45 15.69
N ARG A 136 -16.61 -4.23 15.29
CA ARG A 136 -17.01 -5.45 16.02
C ARG A 136 -15.99 -6.58 15.88
N GLN A 137 -15.18 -6.55 14.82
CA GLN A 137 -14.18 -7.59 14.52
C GLN A 137 -12.94 -6.94 13.89
N LEU A 138 -11.76 -7.38 14.31
CA LEU A 138 -10.50 -6.95 13.68
C LEU A 138 -10.36 -7.58 12.29
N ASN A 139 -9.80 -6.81 11.35
CA ASN A 139 -9.32 -7.33 10.07
C ASN A 139 -8.24 -8.41 10.33
N PRO A 140 -8.25 -9.54 9.59
CA PRO A 140 -7.21 -10.57 9.67
C PRO A 140 -5.77 -10.03 9.66
N GLN A 141 -5.45 -9.07 8.79
CA GLN A 141 -4.12 -8.48 8.72
C GLN A 141 -3.72 -7.76 10.01
N THR A 142 -4.66 -7.01 10.60
CA THR A 142 -4.44 -6.33 11.89
C THR A 142 -4.27 -7.33 13.02
N ARG A 143 -5.05 -8.41 13.02
CA ARG A 143 -4.93 -9.48 14.01
C ARG A 143 -3.56 -10.16 13.94
N ASP A 144 -3.06 -10.43 12.74
CA ASP A 144 -1.76 -11.06 12.56
C ASP A 144 -0.60 -10.12 12.96
N ALA A 145 -0.73 -8.82 12.66
CA ALA A 145 0.22 -7.81 13.12
C ALA A 145 0.27 -7.69 14.65
N ILE A 146 -0.89 -7.73 15.34
CA ILE A 146 -0.95 -7.71 16.81
C ILE A 146 -0.29 -8.96 17.40
N LYS A 147 -0.57 -10.13 16.84
CA LYS A 147 0.07 -11.39 17.26
C LYS A 147 1.58 -11.36 17.07
N GLY A 148 2.07 -10.79 15.96
CA GLY A 148 3.50 -10.65 15.67
C GLY A 148 4.20 -9.61 16.55
N ALA A 149 3.49 -8.57 16.99
CA ALA A 149 4.03 -7.53 17.87
C ALA A 149 4.02 -7.93 19.37
N SER A 150 3.14 -8.87 19.75
CA SER A 150 3.07 -9.37 21.11
C SER A 150 4.30 -10.24 21.43
N ARG A 151 5.11 -9.85 22.42
CA ARG A 151 6.23 -10.68 22.87
C ARG A 151 5.68 -11.92 23.59
N PRO A 152 6.06 -13.15 23.20
CA PRO A 152 5.71 -14.35 23.96
C PRO A 152 6.45 -14.30 25.31
N GLY A 153 5.79 -13.79 26.36
CA GLY A 153 6.46 -13.61 27.65
C GLY A 153 5.65 -13.03 28.81
N ALA A 154 4.39 -12.65 28.64
CA ALA A 154 3.55 -12.20 29.76
C ALA A 154 2.22 -12.95 29.79
N GLY A 155 2.29 -14.28 29.87
CA GLY A 155 1.13 -15.18 29.79
C GLY A 155 -0.08 -14.72 30.59
N ILE A 156 -1.07 -14.17 29.90
CA ILE A 156 -2.46 -14.13 30.34
C ILE A 156 -3.21 -15.19 29.51
N GLY A 157 -2.99 -16.46 29.86
CA GLY A 157 -3.62 -17.59 29.21
C GLY A 157 -5.08 -17.76 29.64
N GLY A 158 -6.01 -17.47 28.74
CA GLY A 158 -7.46 -17.63 28.89
C GLY A 158 -8.21 -16.67 27.97
N SER A 159 -9.48 -16.91 27.63
CA SER A 159 -10.28 -15.84 26.99
C SER A 159 -10.46 -14.73 28.02
N VAL A 160 -9.73 -13.64 27.80
CA VAL A 160 -9.54 -12.53 28.73
C VAL A 160 -10.70 -11.52 28.64
N CYS A 161 -11.44 -11.58 27.53
CA CYS A 161 -12.56 -10.70 27.26
C CYS A 161 -13.87 -11.39 27.69
N GLY A 162 -14.69 -10.73 28.49
CA GLY A 162 -15.98 -11.25 28.98
C GLY A 162 -17.06 -10.19 28.96
#